data_AF-A0A5C7S6M5-F1
#
_entry.id   AF-A0A5C7S6M5-F1
#
_cell.length_a   1.000
_cell.length_b   1.000
_cell.length_c   1.000
_cell.angle_alpha   90.00
_cell.angle_beta   90.00
_cell.angle_gamma   90.00
#
_symmetry.space_group_name_H-M   'P 1'
#
loop_
_entity.id
_entity.type
_entity.pdbx_description
1 polymer ?
#
loop_
_entity_poly.entity_id
_entity_poly.type
_entity_poly.pdbx_seq_one_letter_code
_entity_poly.pdbx_strand_id
1 'polypeptide(L)'
;MSIDLEKFSDAYSSDNPGGDYEAAYRLRNLCNAIPSFKRNFDPSGHYVEAIWRNIAFAATGTTSYAQHLLSVAQADIDGAELSNLGGSPKPWLPVDAAPSNWTELLADAPECELDLGGDGGSGDYVLIDQAENLAWTGMPGAEATPIEGKLQRIRLRALRVDLNRSWLDLQLLAISGWKINGMPSGFFSSGTQADNSGIFPLLPTALVIGTDIIIEGDWSRADLKLMGRHAAEGRALGIGPFPLAAPALAVGAPLQIQQAHVIGVISALVPYAPQATDVDPGLVLVKNDGGFIARFAVDWRLSGHPQHSESGSFPVVAAKSVSLPAGATDIAVTIEIMTFPPPFETWKVLTVRNYDTAPRVSFRLSGTTIDTVIEELPVFG
;
A
#
# COMPACT_ATOMS: atom_id res chain seq x y z
N MET A 1 -7.62 -12.05 12.03
CA MET A 1 -6.65 -13.17 12.24
C MET A 1 -6.75 -13.65 13.68
N SER A 2 -6.80 -14.96 13.98
CA SER A 2 -6.91 -15.47 15.36
C SER A 2 -5.56 -15.58 16.07
N ILE A 3 -5.56 -15.28 17.37
CA ILE A 3 -4.39 -15.33 18.25
C ILE A 3 -4.66 -16.35 19.36
N ASP A 4 -3.62 -17.11 19.67
CA ASP A 4 -3.58 -18.03 20.81
C ASP A 4 -2.64 -17.41 21.85
N LEU A 5 -3.20 -16.77 22.88
CA LEU A 5 -2.47 -15.87 23.78
C LEU A 5 -1.27 -16.54 24.46
N GLU A 6 -1.39 -17.82 24.81
CA GLU A 6 -0.31 -18.60 25.45
C GLU A 6 0.93 -18.73 24.56
N LYS A 7 0.76 -18.69 23.23
CA LYS A 7 1.88 -18.77 22.27
C LYS A 7 2.59 -17.45 22.04
N PHE A 8 2.04 -16.35 22.56
CA PHE A 8 2.60 -15.00 22.41
C PHE A 8 3.00 -14.39 23.77
N SER A 9 2.69 -15.06 24.88
CA SER A 9 3.08 -14.61 26.22
C SER A 9 4.58 -14.74 26.44
N ASP A 10 5.11 -13.90 27.33
CA ASP A 10 6.53 -13.89 27.74
C ASP A 10 7.51 -13.73 26.57
N ALA A 11 7.13 -13.03 25.50
CA ALA A 11 8.01 -12.81 24.36
C ALA A 11 9.31 -12.07 24.77
N TYR A 12 10.44 -12.55 24.24
CA TYR A 12 11.71 -11.84 24.29
C TYR A 12 11.57 -10.43 23.70
N SER A 13 12.05 -9.42 24.43
CA SER A 13 12.09 -8.02 23.99
C SER A 13 13.15 -7.24 24.78
N SER A 14 13.40 -5.97 24.42
CA SER A 14 14.26 -5.09 25.22
C SER A 14 13.78 -4.93 26.68
N ASP A 15 12.46 -4.88 26.89
CA ASP A 15 11.83 -4.81 28.23
C ASP A 15 11.71 -6.18 28.92
N ASN A 16 11.88 -7.28 28.18
CA ASN A 16 11.91 -8.65 28.70
C ASN A 16 13.08 -9.47 28.11
N PRO A 17 14.34 -9.20 28.51
CA PRO A 17 15.51 -9.86 27.94
C PRO A 17 15.60 -11.36 28.22
N GLY A 18 14.84 -11.86 29.20
CA GLY A 18 14.80 -13.28 29.58
C GLY A 18 13.64 -14.06 28.93
N GLY A 19 12.83 -13.41 28.10
CA GLY A 19 11.63 -14.00 27.53
C GLY A 19 11.90 -15.09 26.48
N ASP A 20 10.82 -15.71 26.02
CA ASP A 20 10.80 -16.72 24.99
C ASP A 20 11.01 -16.13 23.58
N TYR A 21 12.05 -16.63 22.92
CA TYR A 21 12.37 -16.29 21.54
C TYR A 21 11.36 -16.85 20.53
N GLU A 22 10.70 -17.97 20.82
CA GLU A 22 9.67 -18.53 19.92
C GLU A 22 8.43 -17.65 19.90
N ALA A 23 7.97 -17.19 21.08
CA ALA A 23 6.91 -16.19 21.20
C ALA A 23 7.26 -14.88 20.48
N ALA A 24 8.49 -14.37 20.63
CA ALA A 24 8.96 -13.19 19.90
C ALA A 24 8.98 -13.41 18.37
N TYR A 25 9.40 -14.59 17.91
CA TYR A 25 9.40 -14.93 16.49
C TYR A 25 7.97 -15.02 15.92
N ARG A 26 7.01 -15.52 16.70
CA ARG A 26 5.58 -15.54 16.33
C ARG A 26 5.02 -14.13 16.22
N LEU A 27 5.33 -13.24 17.15
CA LEU A 27 4.96 -11.82 17.10
C LEU A 27 5.55 -11.16 15.85
N ARG A 28 6.84 -11.37 15.57
CA ARG A 28 7.49 -10.90 14.34
C ARG A 28 6.72 -11.36 13.10
N ASN A 29 6.39 -12.65 12.99
CA ASN A 29 5.67 -13.16 11.82
C ASN A 29 4.26 -12.57 11.66
N LEU A 30 3.61 -12.23 12.77
CA LEU A 30 2.32 -11.57 12.77
C LEU A 30 2.38 -10.17 12.15
N CYS A 31 3.41 -9.39 12.45
CA CYS A 31 3.48 -7.97 12.08
C CYS A 31 4.51 -7.60 11.00
N ASN A 32 5.20 -8.57 10.41
CA ASN A 32 6.28 -8.31 9.45
C ASN A 32 5.79 -8.17 8.00
N ALA A 33 4.56 -8.59 7.68
CA ALA A 33 4.00 -8.41 6.35
C ALA A 33 3.71 -6.92 6.07
N ILE A 34 4.12 -6.45 4.91
CA ILE A 34 3.75 -5.12 4.40
C ILE A 34 2.32 -5.23 3.85
N PRO A 35 1.37 -4.40 4.30
CA PRO A 35 0.04 -4.37 3.70
C PRO A 35 0.10 -3.68 2.34
N SER A 36 -0.69 -4.17 1.40
CA SER A 36 -1.02 -3.43 0.19
C SER A 36 -1.79 -2.15 0.55
N PHE A 37 -1.71 -1.12 -0.29
CA PHE A 37 -2.43 0.13 -0.07
C PHE A 37 -3.93 -0.04 -0.37
N LYS A 38 -4.63 -0.68 0.57
CA LYS A 38 -6.06 -0.98 0.53
C LYS A 38 -6.68 -0.75 1.90
N ARG A 39 -7.99 -0.55 1.92
CA ARG A 39 -8.73 -0.37 3.17
C ARG A 39 -8.65 -1.55 4.13
N ASN A 40 -8.83 -2.76 3.61
CA ASN A 40 -8.74 -3.98 4.39
C ASN A 40 -7.29 -4.49 4.35
N PHE A 41 -6.82 -5.03 5.48
CA PHE A 41 -5.48 -5.61 5.54
C PHE A 41 -5.36 -6.77 4.55
N ASP A 42 -4.51 -6.58 3.56
CA ASP A 42 -4.20 -7.58 2.53
C ASP A 42 -2.67 -7.59 2.36
N PRO A 43 -1.98 -8.69 2.74
CA PRO A 43 -0.53 -8.74 2.68
C PRO A 43 -0.04 -8.64 1.23
N SER A 44 0.87 -7.72 0.96
CA SER A 44 1.41 -7.49 -0.39
C SER A 44 2.31 -8.62 -0.89
N GLY A 45 2.67 -9.57 -0.03
CA GLY A 45 3.70 -10.58 -0.27
C GLY A 45 5.12 -10.09 0.03
N HIS A 46 5.28 -8.81 0.38
CA HIS A 46 6.55 -8.24 0.84
C HIS A 46 6.63 -8.17 2.37
N TYR A 47 7.86 -8.16 2.88
CA TYR A 47 8.14 -8.15 4.32
C TYR A 47 8.98 -6.94 4.70
N VAL A 48 8.64 -6.29 5.81
CA VAL A 48 9.31 -5.07 6.30
C VAL A 48 10.81 -5.32 6.45
N GLU A 49 11.19 -6.39 7.16
CA GLU A 49 12.60 -6.77 7.36
C GLU A 49 13.35 -6.95 6.03
N ALA A 50 12.74 -7.62 5.05
CA ALA A 50 13.40 -7.91 3.78
C ALA A 50 13.62 -6.64 2.95
N ILE A 51 12.60 -5.78 2.86
CA ILE A 51 12.71 -4.51 2.15
C ILE A 51 13.72 -3.59 2.83
N TRP A 52 13.63 -3.46 4.15
CA TRP A 52 14.53 -2.61 4.90
C TRP A 52 15.99 -3.05 4.79
N ARG A 53 16.26 -4.36 4.90
CA ARG A 53 17.60 -4.92 4.68
C ARG A 53 18.09 -4.63 3.25
N ASN A 54 17.24 -4.80 2.24
CA ASN A 54 17.63 -4.48 0.87
C ASN A 54 17.98 -2.98 0.72
N ILE A 55 17.23 -2.08 1.35
CA ILE A 55 17.53 -0.64 1.33
C ILE A 55 18.87 -0.38 2.02
N ALA A 56 19.06 -0.84 3.25
CA ALA A 56 20.26 -0.57 4.04
C ALA A 56 21.54 -1.09 3.37
N PHE A 57 21.50 -2.25 2.70
CA PHE A 57 22.68 -2.88 2.11
C PHE A 57 22.89 -2.61 0.61
N ALA A 58 21.84 -2.30 -0.16
CA ALA A 58 21.96 -2.03 -1.60
C ALA A 58 22.01 -0.54 -1.95
N ALA A 59 21.52 0.33 -1.07
CA ALA A 59 21.52 1.76 -1.35
C ALA A 59 22.92 2.37 -1.23
N THR A 60 23.19 3.36 -2.06
CA THR A 60 24.38 4.21 -2.00
C THR A 60 23.98 5.63 -1.64
N GLY A 61 24.65 6.21 -0.64
CA GLY A 61 24.47 7.60 -0.27
C GLY A 61 25.22 8.53 -1.23
N THR A 62 24.50 9.49 -1.80
CA THR A 62 25.04 10.59 -2.63
C THR A 62 25.41 11.83 -1.79
N THR A 63 24.96 11.89 -0.54
CA THR A 63 25.36 12.92 0.45
C THR A 63 26.04 12.26 1.65
N SER A 64 26.89 13.02 2.37
CA SER A 64 27.54 12.52 3.58
C SER A 64 26.56 12.16 4.69
N TYR A 65 25.46 12.91 4.80
CA TYR A 65 24.39 12.61 5.75
C TYR A 65 23.69 11.28 5.44
N ALA A 66 23.32 11.05 4.17
CA ALA A 66 22.71 9.79 3.76
C ALA A 66 23.67 8.60 3.91
N GLN A 67 24.97 8.78 3.63
CA GLN A 67 26.00 7.76 3.87
C GLN A 67 26.08 7.39 5.36
N HIS A 68 26.02 8.39 6.24
CA HIS A 68 26.00 8.15 7.68
C HIS A 68 24.76 7.37 8.11
N LEU A 69 23.56 7.79 7.69
CA LEU A 69 22.31 7.07 8.03
C LEU A 69 22.30 5.64 7.49
N LEU A 70 22.83 5.39 6.29
CA LEU A 70 22.96 4.03 5.74
C LEU A 70 23.91 3.17 6.58
N SER A 71 25.04 3.74 7.01
CA SER A 71 25.98 3.04 7.90
C SER A 71 25.38 2.73 9.27
N VAL A 72 24.55 3.63 9.81
CA VAL A 72 23.82 3.41 11.08
C VAL A 72 22.79 2.30 10.88
N ALA A 73 21.98 2.36 9.82
CA ALA A 73 20.98 1.33 9.52
C ALA A 73 21.60 -0.07 9.36
N GLN A 74 22.78 -0.17 8.72
CA GLN A 74 23.51 -1.43 8.63
C GLN A 74 23.94 -1.94 10.01
N ALA A 75 24.51 -1.07 10.84
CA ALA A 75 24.94 -1.42 12.20
C ALA A 75 23.77 -1.82 13.11
N ASP A 76 22.61 -1.16 13.00
CA ASP A 76 21.42 -1.46 13.78
C ASP A 76 20.82 -2.81 13.38
N ILE A 77 20.81 -3.14 12.08
CA ILE A 77 20.42 -4.48 11.60
C ILE A 77 21.37 -5.54 12.14
N ASP A 78 22.67 -5.35 11.99
CA ASP A 78 23.68 -6.33 12.42
C ASP A 78 23.66 -6.51 13.96
N GLY A 79 23.37 -5.46 14.72
CA GLY A 79 23.30 -5.48 16.17
C GLY A 79 22.00 -6.10 16.73
N ALA A 80 20.89 -5.99 16.00
CA ALA A 80 19.60 -6.54 16.41
C ALA A 80 19.35 -7.97 15.87
N GLU A 81 20.16 -8.44 14.93
CA GLU A 81 19.98 -9.75 14.30
C GLU A 81 20.13 -10.90 15.29
N LEU A 82 19.10 -11.73 15.37
CA LEU A 82 19.09 -12.92 16.20
C LEU A 82 19.43 -14.15 15.34
N SER A 83 20.26 -15.02 15.90
CA SER A 83 20.65 -16.28 15.28
C SER A 83 19.45 -17.21 15.07
N ASN A 84 19.62 -18.20 14.20
CA ASN A 84 18.60 -19.19 13.94
C ASN A 84 18.21 -19.96 15.22
N LEU A 85 16.93 -19.91 15.55
CA LEU A 85 16.35 -20.81 16.53
C LEU A 85 16.19 -22.20 15.90
N GLY A 86 16.25 -23.27 16.69
CA GLY A 86 15.96 -24.62 16.20
C GLY A 86 14.55 -24.71 15.63
N GLY A 87 14.41 -24.59 14.31
CA GLY A 87 13.12 -24.52 13.61
C GLY A 87 12.94 -23.30 12.68
N SER A 88 13.80 -22.26 12.76
CA SER A 88 13.83 -21.15 11.79
C SER A 88 15.02 -21.30 10.83
N PRO A 89 14.82 -21.27 9.51
CA PRO A 89 15.88 -21.52 8.53
C PRO A 89 16.85 -20.34 8.31
N LYS A 90 16.56 -19.14 8.85
CA LYS A 90 17.34 -17.91 8.57
C LYS A 90 17.47 -17.01 9.83
N PRO A 91 18.53 -16.18 9.90
CA PRO A 91 18.57 -15.06 10.85
C PRO A 91 17.34 -14.16 10.71
N TRP A 92 16.95 -13.51 11.79
CA TRP A 92 15.72 -12.71 11.86
C TRP A 92 15.90 -11.50 12.76
N LEU A 93 15.09 -10.47 12.52
CA LEU A 93 15.06 -9.25 13.34
C LEU A 93 13.84 -9.24 14.28
N PRO A 94 14.02 -9.01 15.59
CA PRO A 94 12.92 -9.00 16.56
C PRO A 94 12.02 -7.79 16.39
N VAL A 95 10.75 -7.91 16.80
CA VAL A 95 9.82 -6.77 16.90
C VAL A 95 9.31 -6.73 18.33
N ASP A 96 9.56 -5.62 19.00
CA ASP A 96 9.16 -5.44 20.39
C ASP A 96 7.72 -4.92 20.44
N ALA A 97 6.88 -5.55 21.27
CA ALA A 97 5.54 -5.06 21.57
C ALA A 97 5.60 -4.04 22.71
N ALA A 98 4.84 -2.95 22.58
CA ALA A 98 4.60 -2.00 23.66
C ALA A 98 3.07 -1.88 23.89
N PRO A 99 2.56 -2.21 25.08
CA PRO A 99 3.28 -2.78 26.24
C PRO A 99 3.79 -4.21 25.96
N SER A 100 4.91 -4.60 26.59
CA SER A 100 5.53 -5.92 26.39
C SER A 100 4.69 -7.07 26.95
N ASN A 101 3.94 -6.82 28.03
CA ASN A 101 3.01 -7.78 28.65
C ASN A 101 1.56 -7.66 28.12
N TRP A 102 1.38 -7.22 26.86
CA TRP A 102 0.06 -7.00 26.25
C TRP A 102 -0.88 -8.21 26.32
N THR A 103 -0.35 -9.44 26.33
CA THR A 103 -1.16 -10.67 26.42
C THR A 103 -1.91 -10.77 27.75
N GLU A 104 -1.28 -10.33 28.84
CA GLU A 104 -1.88 -10.30 30.18
C GLU A 104 -2.88 -9.15 30.30
N LEU A 105 -2.51 -7.99 29.76
CA LEU A 105 -3.34 -6.79 29.80
C LEU A 105 -4.62 -6.89 28.98
N LEU A 106 -4.70 -7.82 28.02
CA LEU A 106 -5.88 -7.99 27.18
C LEU A 106 -7.12 -8.39 27.99
N ALA A 107 -6.95 -9.14 29.08
CA ALA A 107 -8.06 -9.51 29.97
C ALA A 107 -8.69 -8.29 30.64
N ASP A 108 -7.90 -7.28 30.98
CA ASP A 108 -8.31 -6.04 31.63
C ASP A 108 -8.47 -4.87 30.65
N ALA A 109 -8.43 -5.14 29.35
CA ALA A 109 -8.55 -4.12 28.31
C ALA A 109 -9.91 -3.41 28.38
N PRO A 110 -9.97 -2.10 28.05
CA PRO A 110 -11.19 -1.33 28.10
C PRO A 110 -12.25 -1.91 27.15
N GLU A 111 -13.50 -1.93 27.63
CA GLU A 111 -14.65 -2.27 26.78
C GLU A 111 -14.94 -1.11 25.82
N CYS A 112 -15.12 -1.46 24.55
CA CYS A 112 -15.46 -0.58 23.45
C CYS A 112 -16.82 -1.01 22.88
N GLU A 113 -17.67 -0.03 22.62
CA GLU A 113 -18.96 -0.21 21.96
C GLU A 113 -18.96 0.54 20.64
N LEU A 114 -19.24 -0.18 19.55
CA LEU A 114 -19.46 0.36 18.22
C LEU A 114 -20.97 0.36 17.96
N ASP A 115 -21.58 1.54 17.97
CA ASP A 115 -22.97 1.73 17.52
C ASP A 115 -23.00 1.85 16.00
N LEU A 116 -23.70 0.93 15.35
CA LEU A 116 -23.81 0.85 13.89
C LEU A 116 -25.14 1.43 13.37
N GLY A 117 -25.96 1.99 14.26
CA GLY A 117 -27.23 2.64 13.92
C GLY A 117 -27.11 4.12 13.58
N GLY A 118 -25.95 4.74 13.78
CA GLY A 118 -25.71 6.16 13.55
C GLY A 118 -24.80 6.47 12.34
N ASP A 119 -24.80 7.72 11.92
CA ASP A 119 -23.83 8.23 10.93
C ASP A 119 -22.48 8.40 11.63
N GLY A 120 -21.47 7.62 11.22
CA GLY A 120 -20.12 7.68 11.77
C GLY A 120 -19.51 9.09 11.62
N GLY A 121 -18.86 9.58 12.67
CA GLY A 121 -18.14 10.87 12.65
C GLY A 121 -16.78 10.78 11.95
N SER A 122 -16.18 11.95 11.70
CA SER A 122 -14.78 12.06 11.27
C SER A 122 -13.85 11.71 12.44
N GLY A 123 -13.05 10.65 12.29
CA GLY A 123 -12.02 10.28 13.27
C GLY A 123 -10.65 10.89 12.97
N ASP A 124 -9.67 10.59 13.84
CA ASP A 124 -8.27 11.04 13.70
C ASP A 124 -7.48 10.26 12.61
N TYR A 125 -8.10 9.23 12.02
CA TYR A 125 -7.50 8.37 11.02
C TYR A 125 -8.07 8.67 9.62
N VAL A 126 -7.18 8.64 8.63
CA VAL A 126 -7.57 8.72 7.22
C VAL A 126 -8.03 7.34 6.77
N LEU A 127 -9.23 7.26 6.20
CA LEU A 127 -9.74 6.04 5.56
C LEU A 127 -9.16 5.94 4.15
N ILE A 128 -8.61 4.76 3.82
CA ILE A 128 -8.25 4.40 2.45
C ILE A 128 -9.56 3.97 1.75
N ASP A 129 -9.81 4.50 0.55
CA ASP A 129 -11.01 4.28 -0.27
C ASP A 129 -12.35 4.77 0.36
N GLN A 130 -13.45 4.56 -0.36
CA GLN A 130 -14.80 4.93 0.10
C GLN A 130 -15.32 3.98 1.18
N ALA A 131 -16.32 4.47 1.93
CA ALA A 131 -17.04 3.65 2.91
C ALA A 131 -17.73 2.46 2.20
N GLU A 132 -17.67 1.30 2.86
CA GLU A 132 -18.20 0.01 2.44
C GLU A 132 -19.00 -0.49 3.62
N ASN A 133 -20.16 -1.08 3.32
CA ASN A 133 -21.01 -1.69 4.32
C ASN A 133 -20.41 -3.01 4.80
N LEU A 134 -20.62 -3.32 6.07
CA LEU A 134 -20.28 -4.63 6.59
C LEU A 134 -21.02 -5.72 5.81
N ALA A 135 -20.30 -6.79 5.51
CA ALA A 135 -20.81 -7.93 4.74
C ALA A 135 -20.32 -9.24 5.37
N TRP A 136 -21.05 -10.31 5.08
CA TRP A 136 -20.62 -11.67 5.38
C TRP A 136 -19.43 -12.02 4.49
N THR A 137 -18.37 -12.50 5.13
CA THR A 137 -17.15 -12.95 4.46
C THR A 137 -16.94 -14.43 4.74
N GLY A 138 -16.70 -15.19 3.68
CA GLY A 138 -16.41 -16.62 3.75
C GLY A 138 -14.91 -16.90 3.86
N MET A 139 -14.44 -17.97 3.22
CA MET A 139 -13.01 -18.21 3.08
C MET A 139 -12.30 -17.07 2.32
N PRO A 140 -10.98 -16.87 2.53
CA PRO A 140 -10.21 -15.88 1.78
C PRO A 140 -10.45 -16.01 0.27
N GLY A 141 -10.86 -14.93 -0.39
CA GLY A 141 -11.16 -14.89 -1.83
C GLY A 141 -12.62 -15.18 -2.21
N ALA A 142 -13.50 -15.50 -1.26
CA ALA A 142 -14.94 -15.59 -1.52
C ALA A 142 -15.56 -14.19 -1.68
N GLU A 143 -16.52 -14.04 -2.61
CA GLU A 143 -17.30 -12.81 -2.73
C GLU A 143 -18.06 -12.51 -1.43
N ALA A 144 -18.01 -11.25 -1.01
CA ALA A 144 -18.71 -10.79 0.17
C ALA A 144 -20.22 -10.84 -0.08
N THR A 145 -20.96 -11.47 0.84
CA THR A 145 -22.43 -11.51 0.77
C THR A 145 -23.00 -10.40 1.64
N PRO A 146 -23.84 -9.48 1.11
CA PRO A 146 -24.44 -8.43 1.91
C PRO A 146 -25.22 -8.99 3.11
N ILE A 147 -25.16 -8.29 4.25
CA ILE A 147 -26.03 -8.60 5.40
C ILE A 147 -27.42 -8.05 5.09
N GLU A 148 -28.43 -8.91 5.08
CA GLU A 148 -29.82 -8.49 4.82
C GLU A 148 -30.52 -7.94 6.06
N GLY A 149 -30.15 -8.45 7.22
CA GLY A 149 -30.61 -7.99 8.52
C GLY A 149 -30.00 -6.64 8.91
N LYS A 150 -30.32 -6.19 10.13
CA LYS A 150 -29.78 -4.94 10.68
C LYS A 150 -28.79 -5.24 11.78
N LEU A 151 -27.50 -4.97 11.53
CA LEU A 151 -26.50 -4.91 12.60
C LEU A 151 -26.80 -3.70 13.49
N GLN A 152 -26.85 -3.91 14.80
CA GLN A 152 -27.16 -2.84 15.75
C GLN A 152 -25.90 -2.40 16.48
N ARG A 153 -25.13 -3.35 17.03
CA ARG A 153 -24.03 -3.05 17.95
C ARG A 153 -22.95 -4.12 17.91
N ILE A 154 -21.70 -3.68 18.11
CA ILE A 154 -20.57 -4.56 18.40
C ILE A 154 -19.94 -4.10 19.72
N ARG A 155 -19.85 -5.00 20.70
CA ARG A 155 -19.12 -4.79 21.95
C ARG A 155 -17.90 -5.67 21.98
N LEU A 156 -16.78 -5.16 22.48
CA LEU A 156 -15.53 -5.91 22.57
C LEU A 156 -14.61 -5.27 23.61
N ARG A 157 -13.67 -6.04 24.15
CA ARG A 157 -12.49 -5.47 24.80
C ARG A 157 -11.39 -5.30 23.77
N ALA A 158 -10.74 -4.14 23.72
CA ALA A 158 -9.73 -3.86 22.72
C ALA A 158 -8.47 -3.25 23.34
N LEU A 159 -7.31 -3.75 22.93
CA LEU A 159 -6.00 -3.25 23.32
C LEU A 159 -5.20 -2.85 22.07
N ARG A 160 -4.63 -1.66 22.09
CA ARG A 160 -3.62 -1.23 21.12
C ARG A 160 -2.25 -1.74 21.58
N VAL A 161 -1.53 -2.40 20.67
CA VAL A 161 -0.17 -2.88 20.88
C VAL A 161 0.73 -2.22 19.85
N ASP A 162 1.56 -1.28 20.30
CA ASP A 162 2.53 -0.60 19.45
C ASP A 162 3.70 -1.53 19.11
N LEU A 163 4.24 -1.39 17.90
CA LEU A 163 5.29 -2.21 17.35
C LEU A 163 6.58 -1.40 17.25
N ASN A 164 7.56 -1.74 18.06
CA ASN A 164 8.86 -1.09 18.05
C ASN A 164 9.88 -1.94 17.27
N ARG A 165 10.51 -1.32 16.27
CA ARG A 165 11.56 -1.92 15.44
C ARG A 165 12.81 -1.09 15.61
N SER A 166 13.62 -1.40 16.62
CA SER A 166 14.86 -0.68 16.92
C SER A 166 15.86 -0.65 15.75
N TRP A 167 15.76 -1.62 14.85
CA TRP A 167 16.58 -1.76 13.65
C TRP A 167 16.07 -1.00 12.42
N LEU A 168 14.94 -0.29 12.50
CA LEU A 168 14.34 0.45 11.37
C LEU A 168 14.22 1.93 11.69
N ASP A 169 14.84 2.77 10.85
CA ASP A 169 14.73 4.23 10.95
C ASP A 169 14.03 4.84 9.72
N LEU A 170 12.82 5.35 9.94
CA LEU A 170 12.02 6.02 8.91
C LEU A 170 12.68 7.29 8.36
N GLN A 171 13.62 7.92 9.08
CA GLN A 171 14.30 9.12 8.61
C GLN A 171 15.05 8.87 7.30
N LEU A 172 15.64 7.69 7.13
CA LEU A 172 16.32 7.34 5.89
C LEU A 172 15.35 7.40 4.69
N LEU A 173 14.11 6.93 4.86
CA LEU A 173 13.10 6.93 3.80
C LEU A 173 12.62 8.36 3.48
N ALA A 174 12.68 9.27 4.45
CA ALA A 174 12.20 10.65 4.32
C ALA A 174 13.19 11.61 3.63
N ILE A 175 14.47 11.25 3.56
CA ILE A 175 15.51 12.14 3.03
C ILE A 175 15.81 11.91 1.56
N SER A 176 16.23 12.97 0.88
CA SER A 176 16.95 12.85 -0.38
C SER A 176 18.42 12.52 -0.11
N GLY A 177 19.10 11.96 -1.11
CA GLY A 177 20.53 11.72 -1.02
C GLY A 177 20.94 10.26 -0.91
N TRP A 178 20.02 9.31 -1.13
CA TRP A 178 20.35 7.92 -1.36
C TRP A 178 19.62 7.39 -2.58
N LYS A 179 20.21 6.41 -3.26
CA LYS A 179 19.65 5.74 -4.42
C LYS A 179 20.04 4.27 -4.42
N ILE A 180 19.31 3.46 -5.18
CA ILE A 180 19.72 2.09 -5.54
C ILE A 180 19.92 2.10 -7.05
N ASN A 181 21.06 1.59 -7.52
CA ASN A 181 21.37 1.63 -8.95
C ASN A 181 20.34 0.86 -9.77
N GLY A 182 19.82 1.47 -10.83
CA GLY A 182 18.80 0.89 -11.70
C GLY A 182 17.39 0.92 -11.11
N MET A 183 17.18 1.57 -9.97
CA MET A 183 15.88 1.69 -9.33
C MET A 183 15.28 3.08 -9.56
N PRO A 184 14.05 3.19 -10.09
CA PRO A 184 13.42 4.49 -10.28
C PRO A 184 13.04 5.13 -8.93
N SER A 185 12.87 6.45 -8.95
CA SER A 185 12.34 7.18 -7.80
C SER A 185 10.90 6.76 -7.51
N GLY A 186 10.52 6.69 -6.23
CA GLY A 186 9.18 6.28 -5.81
C GLY A 186 8.89 4.77 -5.92
N PHE A 187 9.90 3.95 -6.21
CA PHE A 187 9.74 2.50 -6.32
C PHE A 187 9.21 1.83 -5.05
N PHE A 188 9.67 2.25 -3.87
CA PHE A 188 9.18 1.71 -2.60
C PHE A 188 7.83 2.32 -2.22
N SER A 189 7.67 3.62 -2.43
CA SER A 189 6.40 4.30 -2.16
C SER A 189 6.26 5.59 -2.94
N SER A 190 5.03 5.91 -3.36
CA SER A 190 4.66 7.21 -3.93
C SER A 190 4.52 8.30 -2.87
N GLY A 191 4.37 7.95 -1.60
CA GLY A 191 4.09 8.89 -0.51
C GLY A 191 2.70 9.55 -0.59
N THR A 192 1.80 9.06 -1.45
CA THR A 192 0.46 9.63 -1.62
C THR A 192 -0.58 8.87 -0.79
N GLN A 193 -1.64 9.58 -0.40
CA GLN A 193 -2.80 8.99 0.28
C GLN A 193 -3.87 8.45 -0.68
N ALA A 194 -3.69 8.71 -1.98
CA ALA A 194 -4.51 8.17 -3.05
C ALA A 194 -3.55 7.47 -4.03
N ASP A 195 -3.70 6.16 -4.18
CA ASP A 195 -2.94 5.31 -5.11
C ASP A 195 -1.43 5.21 -4.82
N ASN A 196 -1.07 4.49 -3.75
CA ASN A 196 0.33 4.18 -3.40
C ASN A 196 0.69 2.75 -3.80
N SER A 197 1.11 2.59 -5.05
CA SER A 197 1.40 1.29 -5.69
C SER A 197 2.82 0.76 -5.46
N GLY A 198 3.62 1.44 -4.64
CA GLY A 198 4.96 0.99 -4.31
C GLY A 198 4.97 -0.34 -3.54
N ILE A 199 6.11 -1.04 -3.52
CA ILE A 199 6.24 -2.33 -2.83
C ILE A 199 6.30 -2.22 -1.30
N PHE A 200 6.46 -1.00 -0.78
CA PHE A 200 6.49 -0.66 0.63
C PHE A 200 5.71 0.64 0.91
N PRO A 201 4.37 0.64 0.70
CA PRO A 201 3.57 1.85 0.79
C PRO A 201 3.19 2.20 2.23
N LEU A 202 3.13 1.19 3.10
CA LEU A 202 2.65 1.28 4.47
C LEU A 202 3.58 0.48 5.39
N LEU A 203 3.89 1.04 6.56
CA LEU A 203 4.61 0.36 7.63
C LEU A 203 3.66 0.10 8.80
N PRO A 204 3.37 -1.18 9.16
CA PRO A 204 2.58 -1.48 10.36
C PRO A 204 3.28 -0.97 11.62
N THR A 205 2.64 -0.05 12.35
CA THR A 205 3.18 0.57 13.57
C THR A 205 2.45 0.12 14.83
N ALA A 206 1.21 -0.37 14.72
CA ALA A 206 0.49 -0.96 15.84
C ALA A 206 -0.52 -2.00 15.38
N LEU A 207 -0.85 -2.93 16.28
CA LEU A 207 -1.96 -3.86 16.15
C LEU A 207 -3.07 -3.45 17.12
N VAL A 208 -4.33 -3.62 16.69
CA VAL A 208 -5.48 -3.55 17.59
C VAL A 208 -5.95 -4.98 17.81
N ILE A 209 -5.85 -5.46 19.04
CA ILE A 209 -6.24 -6.80 19.45
C ILE A 209 -7.58 -6.72 20.17
N GLY A 210 -8.56 -7.48 19.70
CA GLY A 210 -9.89 -7.58 20.29
C GLY A 210 -10.12 -8.94 20.95
N THR A 211 -10.84 -8.95 22.08
CA THR A 211 -11.36 -10.15 22.76
C THR A 211 -12.77 -9.90 23.27
N ASP A 212 -13.46 -10.97 23.71
CA ASP A 212 -14.83 -10.91 24.25
C ASP A 212 -15.80 -10.17 23.33
N ILE A 213 -15.73 -10.48 22.04
CA ILE A 213 -16.50 -9.78 21.02
C ILE A 213 -17.95 -10.30 21.03
N ILE A 214 -18.89 -9.37 21.13
CA ILE A 214 -20.33 -9.61 21.13
C ILE A 214 -20.93 -8.80 19.98
N ILE A 215 -21.52 -9.48 18.99
CA ILE A 215 -22.20 -8.84 17.85
C ILE A 215 -23.71 -9.02 18.00
N GLU A 216 -24.43 -7.90 18.03
CA GLU A 216 -25.87 -7.82 18.19
C GLU A 216 -26.52 -7.27 16.91
N GLY A 217 -27.56 -7.94 16.45
CA GLY A 217 -28.29 -7.56 15.26
C GLY A 217 -29.60 -8.30 15.09
N ASP A 218 -30.50 -7.71 14.31
CA ASP A 218 -31.73 -8.33 13.85
C ASP A 218 -31.44 -9.11 12.57
N TRP A 219 -31.18 -10.41 12.72
CA TRP A 219 -30.81 -11.28 11.61
C TRP A 219 -32.01 -11.64 10.72
N SER A 220 -31.86 -11.50 9.41
CA SER A 220 -32.90 -11.91 8.45
C SER A 220 -33.01 -13.44 8.38
N ARG A 221 -34.11 -13.96 7.82
CA ARG A 221 -34.22 -15.40 7.54
C ARG A 221 -33.14 -15.90 6.57
N ALA A 222 -32.66 -15.05 5.67
CA ALA A 222 -31.58 -15.40 4.76
C ALA A 222 -30.23 -15.47 5.49
N ASP A 223 -29.95 -14.51 6.38
CA ASP A 223 -28.75 -14.51 7.22
C ASP A 223 -28.70 -15.77 8.09
N LEU A 224 -29.81 -16.11 8.76
CA LEU A 224 -29.90 -17.32 9.58
C LEU A 224 -29.68 -18.61 8.76
N LYS A 225 -30.18 -18.66 7.52
CA LYS A 225 -29.93 -19.77 6.60
C LYS A 225 -28.47 -19.84 6.14
N LEU A 226 -27.80 -18.70 5.95
CA LEU A 226 -26.39 -18.64 5.61
C LEU A 226 -25.55 -19.16 6.79
N MET A 227 -25.79 -18.63 7.99
CA MET A 227 -25.15 -19.08 9.23
C MET A 227 -25.33 -20.58 9.46
N GLY A 228 -26.57 -21.08 9.34
CA GLY A 228 -26.87 -22.49 9.52
C GLY A 228 -26.16 -23.41 8.52
N ARG A 229 -26.03 -22.98 7.25
CA ARG A 229 -25.27 -23.72 6.23
C ARG A 229 -23.79 -23.79 6.57
N HIS A 230 -23.17 -22.66 6.90
CA HIS A 230 -21.74 -22.62 7.27
C HIS A 230 -21.45 -23.45 8.52
N ALA A 231 -22.32 -23.37 9.54
CA ALA A 231 -22.21 -24.18 10.75
C ALA A 231 -22.30 -25.69 10.46
N ALA A 232 -23.27 -26.12 9.64
CA ALA A 232 -23.45 -27.52 9.27
C ALA A 232 -22.30 -28.08 8.42
N GLU A 233 -21.71 -27.24 7.57
CA GLU A 233 -20.59 -27.62 6.69
C GLU A 233 -19.22 -27.45 7.37
N GLY A 234 -19.17 -26.93 8.61
CA GLY A 234 -17.93 -26.63 9.31
C GLY A 234 -17.07 -25.57 8.60
N ARG A 235 -17.70 -24.70 7.80
CA ARG A 235 -17.01 -23.65 7.04
C ARG A 235 -16.89 -22.37 7.85
N ALA A 236 -15.76 -21.68 7.68
CA ALA A 236 -15.56 -20.36 8.26
C ALA A 236 -16.58 -19.35 7.70
N LEU A 237 -17.03 -18.45 8.56
CA LEU A 237 -17.84 -17.29 8.25
C LEU A 237 -17.32 -16.12 9.09
N GLY A 238 -17.47 -14.89 8.65
CA GLY A 238 -17.08 -13.72 9.42
C GLY A 238 -17.85 -12.48 9.01
N ILE A 239 -17.76 -11.44 9.83
CA ILE A 239 -18.29 -10.11 9.52
C ILE A 239 -17.14 -9.12 9.69
N GLY A 240 -16.72 -8.48 8.60
CA GLY A 240 -15.54 -7.61 8.61
C GLY A 240 -14.31 -8.34 9.18
N PRO A 241 -13.64 -7.80 10.22
CA PRO A 241 -12.46 -8.44 10.81
C PRO A 241 -12.77 -9.58 11.78
N PHE A 242 -14.05 -9.87 12.06
CA PHE A 242 -14.48 -10.80 13.11
C PHE A 242 -14.82 -12.19 12.54
N PRO A 243 -13.94 -13.20 12.69
CA PRO A 243 -14.24 -14.57 12.30
C PRO A 243 -15.21 -15.22 13.29
N LEU A 244 -16.24 -15.85 12.78
CA LEU A 244 -17.27 -16.57 13.52
C LEU A 244 -17.02 -18.07 13.39
N ALA A 245 -16.65 -18.71 14.50
CA ALA A 245 -16.54 -20.16 14.57
C ALA A 245 -17.93 -20.80 14.61
N ALA A 246 -18.05 -22.05 14.13
CA ALA A 246 -19.33 -22.79 14.11
C ALA A 246 -20.14 -22.77 15.42
N PRO A 247 -19.55 -22.84 16.63
CA PRO A 247 -20.30 -22.75 17.90
C PRO A 247 -20.91 -21.36 18.15
N ALA A 248 -20.34 -20.31 17.57
CA ALA A 248 -20.80 -18.93 17.75
C ALA A 248 -22.06 -18.61 16.93
N LEU A 249 -22.46 -19.49 16.02
CA LEU A 249 -23.58 -19.29 15.08
C LEU A 249 -24.94 -19.76 15.65
N ALA A 250 -25.08 -19.82 16.97
CA ALA A 250 -26.33 -20.25 17.62
C ALA A 250 -27.47 -19.26 17.33
N VAL A 251 -28.59 -19.79 16.80
CA VAL A 251 -29.75 -18.99 16.37
C VAL A 251 -30.44 -18.35 17.58
N GLY A 252 -30.59 -17.02 17.56
CA GLY A 252 -31.37 -16.26 18.56
C GLY A 252 -30.57 -15.73 19.77
N ALA A 253 -29.25 -15.94 19.80
CA ALA A 253 -28.34 -15.34 20.76
C ALA A 253 -27.41 -14.33 20.05
N PRO A 254 -26.84 -13.35 20.77
CA PRO A 254 -25.77 -12.54 20.21
C PRO A 254 -24.60 -13.44 19.80
N LEU A 255 -23.92 -13.08 18.70
CA LEU A 255 -22.74 -13.82 18.26
C LEU A 255 -21.59 -13.51 19.20
N GLN A 256 -21.01 -14.53 19.82
CA GLN A 256 -19.92 -14.37 20.79
C GLN A 256 -18.62 -14.99 20.29
N ILE A 257 -17.53 -14.24 20.36
CA ILE A 257 -16.18 -14.69 20.03
C ILE A 257 -15.29 -14.41 21.25
N GLN A 258 -14.89 -15.47 21.95
CA GLN A 258 -14.02 -15.36 23.12
C GLN A 258 -12.53 -15.41 22.79
N GLN A 259 -12.18 -15.91 21.59
CA GLN A 259 -10.78 -15.95 21.19
C GLN A 259 -10.28 -14.53 20.87
N ALA A 260 -9.01 -14.25 21.16
CA ALA A 260 -8.37 -13.01 20.79
C ALA A 260 -8.12 -12.95 19.27
N HIS A 261 -8.34 -11.79 18.66
CA HIS A 261 -8.13 -11.57 17.23
C HIS A 261 -7.46 -10.22 16.96
N VAL A 262 -6.63 -10.15 15.92
CA VAL A 262 -6.26 -8.85 15.33
C VAL A 262 -7.50 -8.32 14.61
N ILE A 263 -8.04 -7.21 15.10
CA ILE A 263 -9.23 -6.54 14.57
C ILE A 263 -8.89 -5.30 13.73
N GLY A 264 -7.64 -4.84 13.81
CA GLY A 264 -7.14 -3.72 13.03
C GLY A 264 -5.62 -3.65 13.04
N VAL A 265 -5.06 -3.01 12.02
CA VAL A 265 -3.63 -2.70 11.91
C VAL A 265 -3.51 -1.21 11.65
N ILE A 266 -2.76 -0.51 12.50
CA ILE A 266 -2.43 0.89 12.30
C ILE A 266 -1.11 0.92 11.54
N SER A 267 -1.06 1.69 10.46
CA SER A 267 0.13 1.82 9.63
C SER A 267 0.53 3.27 9.45
N ALA A 268 1.83 3.53 9.41
CA ALA A 268 2.38 4.79 8.95
C ALA A 268 2.50 4.77 7.42
N LEU A 269 2.17 5.90 6.77
CA LEU A 269 2.42 6.10 5.35
C LEU A 269 3.93 6.23 5.13
N VAL A 270 4.48 5.39 4.25
CA VAL A 270 5.88 5.53 3.83
C VAL A 270 5.98 6.74 2.90
N PRO A 271 6.95 7.66 3.11
CA PRO A 271 7.12 8.83 2.25
C PRO A 271 7.61 8.42 0.85
N TYR A 272 7.59 9.36 -0.10
CA TYR A 272 8.11 9.14 -1.45
C TYR A 272 9.57 8.65 -1.41
N ALA A 273 9.82 7.42 -1.84
CA ALA A 273 11.11 6.75 -1.69
C ALA A 273 11.39 5.71 -2.80
N PRO A 274 12.63 5.62 -3.33
CA PRO A 274 13.72 6.57 -3.12
C PRO A 274 13.42 7.91 -3.80
N GLN A 275 13.98 9.00 -3.28
CA GLN A 275 13.82 10.32 -3.92
C GLN A 275 14.83 10.54 -5.05
N ALA A 276 16.04 9.99 -4.91
CA ALA A 276 17.07 10.04 -5.95
C ALA A 276 17.05 8.76 -6.78
N THR A 277 17.38 8.91 -8.06
CA THR A 277 17.42 7.84 -9.06
C THR A 277 18.60 8.09 -9.99
N ASP A 278 19.21 7.02 -10.50
CA ASP A 278 20.16 7.06 -11.62
C ASP A 278 19.53 6.63 -12.94
N VAL A 279 18.23 6.31 -12.93
CA VAL A 279 17.43 6.12 -14.13
C VAL A 279 17.07 7.50 -14.68
N ASP A 280 17.41 7.75 -15.95
CA ASP A 280 17.19 9.04 -16.59
C ASP A 280 15.69 9.35 -16.79
N PRO A 281 15.23 10.57 -16.49
CA PRO A 281 13.89 11.01 -16.83
C PRO A 281 13.77 11.30 -18.33
N GLY A 282 12.61 10.98 -18.90
CA GLY A 282 12.30 11.25 -20.29
C GLY A 282 11.78 12.68 -20.50
N LEU A 283 11.87 13.15 -21.74
CA LEU A 283 11.33 14.43 -22.18
C LEU A 283 10.85 14.28 -23.62
N VAL A 284 9.58 14.63 -23.85
CA VAL A 284 9.00 14.74 -25.18
C VAL A 284 8.75 16.21 -25.45
N LEU A 285 9.41 16.77 -26.46
CA LEU A 285 9.26 18.16 -26.89
C LEU A 285 8.68 18.20 -28.30
N VAL A 286 7.51 18.81 -28.50
CA VAL A 286 6.95 19.01 -29.84
C VAL A 286 7.00 20.49 -30.19
N LYS A 287 7.68 20.82 -31.28
CA LYS A 287 7.77 22.16 -31.85
C LYS A 287 6.96 22.24 -33.13
N ASN A 288 6.07 23.21 -33.22
CA ASN A 288 5.23 23.41 -34.39
C ASN A 288 5.74 24.58 -35.25
N ASP A 289 6.44 24.28 -36.34
CA ASP A 289 6.83 25.25 -37.38
C ASP A 289 5.86 25.20 -38.60
N GLY A 290 4.78 24.43 -38.52
CA GLY A 290 3.81 24.23 -39.61
C GLY A 290 2.61 25.16 -39.54
N GLY A 291 1.95 25.41 -40.67
CA GLY A 291 0.79 26.30 -40.78
C GLY A 291 -0.52 25.73 -40.23
N PHE A 292 -0.51 25.22 -39.00
CA PHE A 292 -1.64 24.57 -38.33
C PHE A 292 -1.52 24.67 -36.80
N ILE A 293 -2.59 24.32 -36.08
CA ILE A 293 -2.55 24.12 -34.63
C ILE A 293 -2.20 22.66 -34.36
N ALA A 294 -1.33 22.42 -33.37
CA ALA A 294 -0.92 21.08 -32.97
C ALA A 294 -1.28 20.81 -31.51
N ARG A 295 -1.39 19.53 -31.16
CA ARG A 295 -1.41 19.03 -29.78
C ARG A 295 -0.73 17.67 -29.74
N PHE A 296 -0.31 17.23 -28.57
CA PHE A 296 0.12 15.87 -28.37
C PHE A 296 -0.27 15.34 -27.00
N ALA A 297 -0.40 14.03 -26.92
CA ALA A 297 -0.59 13.29 -25.69
C ALA A 297 0.52 12.25 -25.54
N VAL A 298 0.85 11.95 -24.28
CA VAL A 298 1.79 10.90 -23.92
C VAL A 298 1.10 9.98 -22.93
N ASP A 299 0.96 8.73 -23.31
CA ASP A 299 0.51 7.64 -22.44
C ASP A 299 1.74 6.84 -22.00
N TRP A 300 1.81 6.42 -20.75
CA TRP A 300 2.89 5.55 -20.27
C TRP A 300 2.43 4.67 -19.13
N ARG A 301 3.26 3.70 -18.73
CA ARG A 301 3.13 2.98 -17.47
C ARG A 301 4.21 3.43 -16.49
N LEU A 302 3.82 3.71 -15.26
CA LEU A 302 4.73 3.93 -14.14
C LEU A 302 4.43 2.91 -13.06
N SER A 303 5.42 2.11 -12.68
CA SER A 303 5.24 0.99 -11.74
C SER A 303 4.10 0.04 -12.17
N GLY A 304 3.87 -0.11 -13.48
CA GLY A 304 2.78 -0.92 -14.01
C GLY A 304 1.40 -0.27 -13.99
N HIS A 305 1.25 1.00 -13.60
CA HIS A 305 -0.03 1.74 -13.66
C HIS A 305 -0.07 2.66 -14.88
N PRO A 306 -1.19 2.69 -15.63
CA PRO A 306 -1.32 3.59 -16.77
C PRO A 306 -1.38 5.05 -16.32
N GLN A 307 -0.70 5.91 -17.06
CA GLN A 307 -0.59 7.34 -16.85
C GLN A 307 -0.82 8.06 -18.18
N HIS A 308 -1.35 9.27 -18.12
CA HIS A 308 -1.68 10.07 -19.29
C HIS A 308 -1.35 11.54 -19.04
N SER A 309 -0.80 12.20 -20.05
CA SER A 309 -0.57 13.65 -20.04
C SER A 309 -0.78 14.23 -21.43
N GLU A 310 -1.39 15.40 -21.50
CA GLU A 310 -1.64 16.12 -22.74
C GLU A 310 -0.99 17.51 -22.71
N SER A 311 -0.53 17.98 -23.88
CA SER A 311 0.12 19.28 -24.02
C SER A 311 -0.86 20.47 -24.03
N GLY A 312 -2.15 20.18 -24.23
CA GLY A 312 -3.12 21.13 -24.78
C GLY A 312 -2.79 21.54 -26.21
N SER A 313 -3.66 22.35 -26.82
CA SER A 313 -3.47 22.89 -28.17
C SER A 313 -2.48 24.05 -28.18
N PHE A 314 -1.58 24.10 -29.18
CA PHE A 314 -0.61 25.18 -29.33
C PHE A 314 -0.46 25.62 -30.80
N PRO A 315 -0.29 26.94 -31.03
CA PRO A 315 -0.27 27.53 -32.36
C PRO A 315 1.08 27.35 -33.07
N VAL A 316 1.19 27.94 -34.26
CA VAL A 316 2.42 28.00 -35.05
C VAL A 316 3.54 28.74 -34.27
N VAL A 317 4.78 28.29 -34.46
CA VAL A 317 6.01 28.75 -33.80
C VAL A 317 6.05 28.49 -32.29
N ALA A 318 5.08 27.76 -31.74
CA ALA A 318 5.09 27.35 -30.34
C ALA A 318 5.73 25.95 -30.17
N ALA A 319 6.32 25.75 -28.99
CA ALA A 319 6.78 24.45 -28.54
C ALA A 319 6.15 24.11 -27.19
N LYS A 320 5.83 22.83 -27.00
CA LYS A 320 5.30 22.28 -25.75
C LYS A 320 6.06 21.02 -25.39
N SER A 321 6.22 20.78 -24.10
CA SER A 321 6.92 19.61 -23.59
C SER A 321 6.14 18.88 -22.52
N VAL A 322 6.23 17.56 -22.53
CA VAL A 322 5.79 16.68 -21.44
C VAL A 322 7.02 15.99 -20.87
N SER A 323 7.23 16.12 -19.56
CA SER A 323 8.30 15.41 -18.85
C SER A 323 7.79 14.06 -18.41
N LEU A 324 8.59 13.02 -18.61
CA LEU A 324 8.30 11.67 -18.17
C LEU A 324 9.11 11.35 -16.91
N PRO A 325 8.49 10.78 -15.87
CA PRO A 325 9.23 10.35 -14.70
C PRO A 325 10.26 9.29 -15.06
N ALA A 326 11.36 9.26 -14.31
CA ALA A 326 12.36 8.21 -14.42
C ALA A 326 11.72 6.83 -14.18
N GLY A 327 11.99 5.86 -15.07
CA GLY A 327 11.40 4.53 -15.00
C GLY A 327 10.01 4.38 -15.64
N ALA A 328 9.53 5.39 -16.39
CA ALA A 328 8.38 5.22 -17.26
C ALA A 328 8.67 4.17 -18.36
N THR A 329 7.72 3.26 -18.57
CA THR A 329 7.77 2.18 -19.58
C THR A 329 6.51 2.18 -20.44
N ASP A 330 6.49 1.41 -21.54
CA ASP A 330 5.34 1.29 -22.45
C ASP A 330 4.77 2.65 -22.88
N ILE A 331 5.64 3.54 -23.36
CA ILE A 331 5.29 4.93 -23.66
C ILE A 331 4.76 5.03 -25.08
N ALA A 332 3.61 5.70 -25.25
CA ALA A 332 3.04 6.05 -26.54
C ALA A 332 2.87 7.56 -26.66
N VAL A 333 3.56 8.17 -27.62
CA VAL A 333 3.46 9.60 -27.95
C VAL A 333 2.54 9.75 -29.16
N THR A 334 1.38 10.37 -28.97
CA THR A 334 0.40 10.64 -30.02
C THR A 334 0.42 12.11 -30.38
N ILE A 335 0.74 12.46 -31.63
CA ILE A 335 0.77 13.84 -32.13
C ILE A 335 -0.38 14.05 -33.09
N GLU A 336 -1.13 15.12 -32.88
CA GLU A 336 -2.30 15.48 -33.67
C GLU A 336 -2.20 16.92 -34.18
N ILE A 337 -2.76 17.15 -35.36
CA ILE A 337 -2.92 18.49 -35.94
C ILE A 337 -4.39 18.79 -36.20
N MET A 338 -4.76 20.05 -36.07
CA MET A 338 -6.11 20.51 -36.36
C MET A 338 -6.29 20.62 -37.87
N THR A 339 -7.25 19.86 -38.41
CA THR A 339 -7.60 19.90 -39.85
C THR A 339 -8.67 20.93 -40.15
N PHE A 340 -9.55 21.23 -39.19
CA PHE A 340 -10.60 22.22 -39.35
C PHE A 340 -10.84 22.97 -38.03
N PRO A 341 -10.87 24.32 -38.02
CA PRO A 341 -11.11 25.10 -36.80
C PRO A 341 -12.60 25.12 -36.39
N PRO A 342 -12.91 25.62 -35.18
CA PRO A 342 -14.30 25.77 -34.71
C PRO A 342 -15.19 26.52 -35.72
N PRO A 343 -16.49 26.16 -35.84
CA PRO A 343 -17.28 25.29 -34.95
C PRO A 343 -17.26 23.79 -35.29
N PHE A 344 -16.62 23.39 -36.39
CA PHE A 344 -16.53 21.99 -36.84
C PHE A 344 -15.13 21.44 -36.58
N GLU A 345 -14.68 21.56 -35.33
CA GLU A 345 -13.31 21.23 -34.92
C GLU A 345 -12.99 19.75 -35.21
N THR A 346 -11.97 19.52 -36.03
CA THR A 346 -11.49 18.16 -36.35
C THR A 346 -9.98 18.06 -36.19
N TRP A 347 -9.54 16.90 -35.69
CA TRP A 347 -8.15 16.57 -35.45
C TRP A 347 -7.74 15.35 -36.25
N LYS A 348 -6.51 15.36 -36.77
CA LYS A 348 -5.89 14.26 -37.49
C LYS A 348 -4.67 13.80 -36.71
N VAL A 349 -4.63 12.51 -36.36
CA VAL A 349 -3.42 11.87 -35.84
C VAL A 349 -2.35 11.86 -36.93
N LEU A 350 -1.25 12.56 -36.65
CA LEU A 350 -0.11 12.62 -37.55
C LEU A 350 0.81 11.42 -37.32
N THR A 351 1.05 11.06 -36.05
CA THR A 351 1.85 9.89 -35.71
C THR A 351 1.55 9.36 -34.31
N VAL A 352 1.86 8.08 -34.11
CA VAL A 352 1.99 7.43 -32.81
C VAL A 352 3.39 6.83 -32.74
N ARG A 353 4.17 7.20 -31.73
CA ARG A 353 5.54 6.71 -31.51
C ARG A 353 5.62 5.98 -30.18
N ASN A 354 6.11 4.75 -30.21
CA ASN A 354 6.20 3.89 -29.03
C ASN A 354 7.66 3.77 -28.57
N TYR A 355 7.87 3.80 -27.25
CA TYR A 355 9.18 3.64 -26.61
C TYR A 355 9.08 2.70 -25.42
N ASP A 356 10.05 1.79 -25.29
CA ASP A 356 10.09 0.85 -24.16
C ASP A 356 10.52 1.53 -22.85
N THR A 357 11.31 2.59 -22.94
CA THR A 357 11.84 3.38 -21.81
C THR A 357 11.75 4.87 -22.09
N ALA A 358 11.76 5.68 -21.02
CA ALA A 358 11.60 7.13 -21.07
C ALA A 358 12.56 7.82 -22.08
N PRO A 359 12.08 8.26 -23.26
CA PRO A 359 12.93 8.82 -24.30
C PRO A 359 13.21 10.31 -24.04
N ARG A 360 14.31 10.83 -24.60
CA ARG A 360 14.59 12.28 -24.68
C ARG A 360 14.56 12.71 -26.14
N VAL A 361 13.37 13.00 -26.64
CA VAL A 361 13.10 13.22 -28.06
C VAL A 361 12.38 14.55 -28.31
N SER A 362 12.70 15.17 -29.43
CA SER A 362 12.03 16.35 -29.95
C SER A 362 11.43 16.05 -31.31
N PHE A 363 10.16 16.39 -31.48
CA PHE A 363 9.47 16.35 -32.77
C PHE A 363 9.34 17.75 -33.34
N ARG A 364 9.83 17.94 -34.57
CA ARG A 364 9.65 19.17 -35.33
C ARG A 364 8.57 18.94 -36.38
N LEU A 365 7.46 19.67 -36.24
CA LEU A 365 6.35 19.66 -37.19
C LEU A 365 6.52 20.80 -38.18
N SER A 366 6.28 20.56 -39.46
CA SER A 366 6.34 21.57 -40.51
C SER A 366 5.38 21.27 -41.66
N GLY A 367 5.26 22.20 -42.61
CA GLY A 367 4.37 22.06 -43.76
C GLY A 367 2.97 22.64 -43.51
N THR A 368 1.97 22.03 -44.14
CA THR A 368 0.56 22.47 -44.09
C THR A 368 -0.35 21.35 -43.58
N THR A 369 -1.65 21.64 -43.39
CA THR A 369 -2.65 20.63 -42.99
C THR A 369 -2.80 19.48 -44.01
N ILE A 370 -2.41 19.71 -45.26
CA ILE A 370 -2.52 18.73 -46.36
C ILE A 370 -1.22 17.95 -46.55
N ASP A 371 -0.09 18.65 -46.49
CA ASP A 371 1.24 18.08 -46.66
C ASP A 371 2.10 18.39 -45.42
N THR A 372 2.06 17.47 -44.46
CA THR A 372 2.65 17.63 -43.14
C THR A 372 3.93 16.81 -43.02
N VAL A 373 4.99 17.43 -42.52
CA VAL A 373 6.28 16.77 -42.30
C VAL A 373 6.57 16.70 -40.81
N ILE A 374 7.04 15.53 -40.36
CA ILE A 374 7.50 15.29 -38.99
C ILE A 374 8.95 14.81 -39.01
N GLU A 375 9.78 15.49 -38.23
CA GLU A 375 11.18 15.12 -38.01
C GLU A 375 11.38 14.81 -36.52
N GLU A 376 11.97 13.65 -36.22
CA GLU A 376 12.32 13.24 -34.87
C GLU A 376 13.81 13.50 -34.63
N LEU A 377 14.11 14.27 -33.59
CA LEU A 377 15.44 14.73 -33.24
C LEU A 377 15.75 14.34 -31.80
N PRO A 378 17.00 13.92 -31.48
CA PRO A 378 17.41 13.76 -30.10
C PRO A 378 17.42 15.12 -29.38
N VAL A 379 16.98 15.16 -28.12
CA VAL A 379 17.16 16.34 -27.26
C VAL A 379 18.59 16.30 -26.71
N PHE A 380 19.51 16.99 -27.37
CA PHE A 380 20.81 17.27 -26.79
C PHE A 380 20.66 18.33 -25.69
N GLY A 381 21.18 18.01 -24.50
CA GLY A 381 21.21 18.92 -23.35
C GLY A 381 22.14 20.10 -23.55
#